data_AF-A0A821GSA1-F1
#
_entry.id   AF-A0A821GSA1-F1
#
_cell.length_a   1.000
_cell.length_b   1.000
_cell.length_c   1.000
_cell.angle_alpha   90.00
_cell.angle_beta   90.00
_cell.angle_gamma   90.00
#
_symmetry.space_group_name_H-M   'P 1'
#
loop_
_entity.id
_entity.type
_entity.pdbx_description
1 polymer ?
#
loop_
_entity_poly.entity_id
_entity_poly.type
_entity_poly.pdbx_seq_one_letter_code
_entity_poly.pdbx_strand_id
1 'polypeptide(L)'
;MIHGAPERLITDNGVHFNNTLMKTITTMINTTHSFSASYHPQTNGQVERFNATFCTQLVKYYDENEDDWDDYLQSVVYAYNTGIHATTGFIPYEPAFGRRQKSPFDSNSSNFTLTQPDKFFKYLQKTRRTILKQAQENISHQQQLTKLRYDKHRKDMSYSIGDLVFLKVCDNRTKLDERWIGPCQVINKTGEQNYFVQDNETGKSTWAHISQLQPVMERVV
;
A
#
# COMPACT_ATOMS: atom_id res chain seq x y z
N MET A 1 22.29 -0.84 -12.13
CA MET A 1 20.89 -1.32 -12.02
C MET A 1 20.89 -2.57 -11.15
N ILE A 2 20.54 -2.47 -9.87
CA ILE A 2 20.76 -3.55 -8.86
C ILE A 2 19.77 -4.72 -9.04
N HIS A 3 18.57 -4.45 -9.56
CA HIS A 3 17.47 -5.42 -9.63
C HIS A 3 17.09 -5.87 -11.05
N GLY A 4 17.68 -5.28 -12.08
CA GLY A 4 17.33 -5.52 -13.49
C GLY A 4 15.98 -4.94 -13.91
N ALA A 5 15.59 -5.18 -15.16
CA ALA A 5 14.28 -4.79 -15.70
C ALA A 5 13.20 -5.79 -15.24
N PRO A 6 12.03 -5.33 -14.78
CA PRO A 6 10.95 -6.22 -14.38
C PRO A 6 10.23 -6.82 -15.60
N GLU A 7 9.68 -8.02 -15.46
CA GLU A 7 8.83 -8.61 -16.51
C GLU A 7 7.51 -7.84 -16.66
N ARG A 8 6.95 -7.38 -15.55
CA ARG A 8 5.71 -6.60 -15.50
C ARG A 8 5.84 -5.42 -14.56
N LEU A 9 5.41 -4.26 -15.02
CA LEU A 9 5.27 -3.04 -14.23
C LEU A 9 3.78 -2.76 -14.04
N ILE A 10 3.35 -2.54 -12.80
CA ILE A 10 1.96 -2.20 -12.48
C ILE A 10 1.95 -0.81 -11.85
N THR A 11 1.19 0.11 -12.43
CA THR A 11 1.06 1.50 -11.92
C THR A 11 -0.40 1.89 -11.83
N ASP A 12 -0.71 2.98 -11.12
CA ASP A 12 -2.01 3.63 -11.28
C ASP A 12 -2.18 4.24 -12.69
N ASN A 13 -3.40 4.68 -12.99
CA ASN A 13 -3.74 5.32 -14.26
C ASN A 13 -3.37 6.82 -14.30
N GLY A 14 -2.38 7.25 -13.51
CA GLY A 14 -1.88 8.61 -13.52
C GLY A 14 -1.30 8.97 -14.89
N VAL A 15 -1.51 10.22 -15.31
CA VAL A 15 -1.04 10.75 -16.60
C VAL A 15 0.49 10.63 -16.80
N HIS A 16 1.25 10.64 -15.70
CA HIS A 16 2.70 10.44 -15.72
C HIS A 16 3.11 9.00 -16.08
N PHE A 17 2.25 8.02 -15.83
CA PHE A 17 2.47 6.63 -16.23
C PHE A 17 1.77 6.29 -17.54
N ASN A 18 0.66 6.95 -17.86
CA ASN A 18 -0.07 6.76 -19.11
C ASN A 18 0.34 7.78 -20.19
N ASN A 19 1.59 7.72 -20.65
CA ASN A 19 2.08 8.53 -21.76
C ASN A 19 2.89 7.72 -22.77
N THR A 20 3.15 8.33 -23.92
CA THR A 20 3.91 7.71 -25.02
C THR A 20 5.34 7.36 -24.60
N LEU A 21 6.00 8.22 -23.83
CA LEU A 21 7.36 7.98 -23.34
C LEU A 21 7.43 6.70 -22.49
N MET A 22 6.52 6.51 -21.54
CA MET A 22 6.48 5.33 -20.68
C MET A 22 6.22 4.05 -21.50
N LYS A 23 5.32 4.11 -22.49
CA LYS A 23 5.08 2.99 -23.42
C LYS A 23 6.33 2.63 -24.23
N THR A 24 7.05 3.64 -24.74
CA THR A 24 8.30 3.43 -25.49
C THR A 24 9.37 2.81 -24.59
N ILE A 25 9.58 3.35 -23.38
CA ILE A 25 10.57 2.82 -22.43
C ILE A 25 10.26 1.36 -22.09
N THR A 26 9.02 1.06 -21.69
CA THR A 26 8.63 -0.30 -21.28
C THR A 26 8.74 -1.31 -22.42
N THR A 27 8.47 -0.89 -23.66
CA THR A 27 8.70 -1.72 -24.85
C THR A 27 10.20 -1.96 -25.10
N MET A 28 11.04 -0.93 -24.96
CA MET A 28 12.51 -1.07 -25.14
C MET A 28 13.13 -2.03 -24.14
N ILE A 29 12.65 -2.06 -22.89
CA ILE A 29 13.15 -2.96 -21.84
C ILE A 29 12.39 -4.29 -21.76
N ASN A 30 11.49 -4.56 -22.71
CA ASN A 30 10.65 -5.77 -22.76
C ASN A 30 9.83 -6.01 -21.47
N THR A 31 9.32 -4.93 -20.88
CA THR A 31 8.46 -4.95 -19.69
C THR A 31 7.01 -4.78 -20.11
N THR A 32 6.13 -5.65 -19.63
CA THR A 32 4.68 -5.46 -19.78
C THR A 32 4.19 -4.40 -18.79
N HIS A 33 3.72 -3.26 -19.28
CA HIS A 33 3.10 -2.23 -18.43
C HIS A 33 1.60 -2.47 -18.31
N SER A 34 1.10 -2.57 -17.07
CA SER A 34 -0.31 -2.76 -16.76
C SER A 34 -0.77 -1.68 -15.79
N PHE A 35 -2.04 -1.28 -15.89
CA PHE A 35 -2.63 -0.31 -14.99
C PHE A 35 -3.45 -1.02 -13.90
N SER A 36 -3.33 -0.56 -12.66
CA SER A 36 -4.25 -0.95 -11.59
C SER A 36 -5.63 -0.34 -11.88
N ALA A 37 -6.69 -1.08 -11.58
CA ALA A 37 -8.04 -0.53 -11.66
C ALA A 37 -8.14 0.70 -10.75
N SER A 38 -8.86 1.74 -11.17
CA SER A 38 -9.00 3.01 -10.45
C SER A 38 -9.56 2.88 -9.02
N TYR A 39 -10.01 1.68 -8.63
CA TYR A 39 -10.44 1.31 -7.28
C TYR A 39 -9.85 -0.04 -6.86
N HIS A 40 -8.53 -0.23 -6.98
CA HIS A 40 -7.81 -1.34 -6.33
C HIS A 40 -6.93 -0.87 -5.17
N PRO A 41 -7.53 -0.56 -3.99
CA PRO A 41 -6.79 -0.16 -2.79
C PRO A 41 -5.74 -1.18 -2.35
N GLN A 42 -5.85 -2.44 -2.75
CA GLN A 42 -4.87 -3.47 -2.37
C GLN A 42 -3.58 -3.41 -3.18
N THR A 43 -3.65 -3.11 -4.48
CA THR A 43 -2.47 -3.00 -5.35
C THR A 43 -1.73 -1.70 -5.06
N ASN A 44 -2.45 -0.58 -5.03
CA ASN A 44 -1.85 0.72 -4.70
C ASN A 44 -1.50 0.82 -3.21
N GLY A 45 -2.27 0.18 -2.33
CA GLY A 45 -2.05 0.23 -0.89
C GLY A 45 -0.71 -0.33 -0.42
N GLN A 46 -0.08 -1.23 -1.18
CA GLN A 46 1.29 -1.67 -0.86
C GLN A 46 2.31 -0.55 -1.10
N VAL A 47 2.19 0.15 -2.22
CA VAL A 47 3.05 1.30 -2.55
C VAL A 47 2.75 2.47 -1.61
N GLU A 48 1.49 2.75 -1.32
CA GLU A 48 1.09 3.80 -0.38
C GLU A 48 1.61 3.53 1.03
N ARG A 49 1.53 2.27 1.50
CA ARG A 49 2.10 1.87 2.80
C ARG A 49 3.61 1.96 2.83
N PHE A 50 4.27 1.58 1.72
CA PHE A 50 5.70 1.79 1.55
C PHE A 50 6.04 3.28 1.67
N ASN A 51 5.41 4.14 0.87
CA ASN A 51 5.62 5.58 0.87
C ASN A 51 5.38 6.19 2.25
N ALA A 52 4.30 5.81 2.94
CA ALA A 52 4.03 6.29 4.29
C ALA A 52 5.15 5.92 5.28
N THR A 53 5.63 4.68 5.22
CA THR A 53 6.75 4.22 6.07
C THR A 53 8.04 4.96 5.73
N PHE A 54 8.31 5.11 4.44
CA PHE A 54 9.51 5.77 3.92
C PHE A 54 9.55 7.24 4.32
N CYS A 55 8.49 8.00 4.07
CA CYS A 55 8.38 9.40 4.48
C CYS A 55 8.50 9.55 6.00
N THR A 56 7.89 8.65 6.78
CA THR A 56 8.02 8.67 8.25
C THR A 56 9.47 8.46 8.72
N GLN A 57 10.26 7.67 8.00
CA GLN A 57 11.68 7.51 8.29
C GLN A 57 12.48 8.73 7.86
N LEU A 58 12.17 9.31 6.70
CA LEU A 58 12.85 10.47 6.14
C LEU A 58 12.67 11.72 7.01
N VAL A 59 11.46 11.97 7.50
CA VAL A 59 11.14 13.12 8.37
C VAL A 59 11.97 13.13 9.67
N LYS A 60 12.53 11.99 10.09
CA LYS A 60 13.42 11.94 11.27
C LYS A 60 14.79 12.56 11.03
N TYR A 61 15.20 12.68 9.77
CA TYR A 61 16.48 13.24 9.36
C TYR A 61 16.33 14.62 8.73
N TYR A 62 15.11 15.00 8.34
CA TYR A 62 14.81 16.29 7.74
C TYR A 62 14.93 17.43 8.76
N ASP A 63 15.73 18.44 8.44
CA ASP A 63 15.68 19.76 9.06
C ASP A 63 14.90 20.73 8.16
N GLU A 64 13.85 21.35 8.70
CA GLU A 64 13.02 22.34 7.99
C GLU A 64 13.83 23.53 7.45
N ASN A 65 15.03 23.78 7.99
CA ASN A 65 15.86 24.92 7.63
C ASN A 65 16.88 24.63 6.51
N GLU A 66 17.15 23.37 6.20
CA GLU A 66 18.25 22.99 5.28
C GLU A 66 17.79 22.30 3.98
N ASP A 67 16.52 21.88 3.87
CA ASP A 67 15.93 21.19 2.69
C ASP A 67 16.84 20.07 2.10
N ASP A 68 17.51 19.35 2.99
CA ASP A 68 18.59 18.38 2.72
C ASP A 68 18.10 16.92 2.67
N TRP A 69 16.80 16.72 2.43
CA TRP A 69 16.18 15.39 2.51
C TRP A 69 16.76 14.40 1.49
N ASP A 70 17.25 14.88 0.34
CA ASP A 70 17.80 14.07 -0.73
C ASP A 70 19.14 13.41 -0.34
N ASP A 71 19.94 14.07 0.51
CA ASP A 71 21.19 13.54 1.06
C ASP A 71 20.96 12.29 1.93
N TYR A 72 19.81 12.21 2.60
CA TYR A 72 19.47 11.06 3.46
C TYR A 72 18.77 9.92 2.73
N LEU A 73 18.36 10.08 1.47
CA LEU A 73 17.59 9.06 0.75
C LEU A 73 18.25 7.69 0.75
N GLN A 74 19.56 7.63 0.47
CA GLN A 74 20.28 6.37 0.43
C GLN A 74 20.32 5.69 1.79
N SER A 75 20.51 6.47 2.86
CA SER A 75 20.52 6.01 4.25
C SER A 75 19.16 5.45 4.67
N VAL A 76 18.06 6.11 4.29
CA VAL A 76 16.69 5.65 4.56
C VAL A 76 16.37 4.39 3.75
N VAL A 77 16.72 4.34 2.47
CA VAL A 77 16.55 3.14 1.63
C VAL A 77 17.34 1.96 2.21
N TYR A 78 18.56 2.20 2.69
CA TYR A 78 19.35 1.18 3.38
C TYR A 78 18.62 0.69 4.63
N ALA A 79 18.22 1.60 5.53
CA ALA A 79 17.52 1.25 6.77
C ALA A 79 16.23 0.47 6.51
N TYR A 80 15.46 0.86 5.49
CA TYR A 80 14.26 0.17 5.05
C TYR A 80 14.55 -1.25 4.57
N ASN A 81 15.60 -1.41 3.76
CA ASN A 81 16.01 -2.70 3.19
C ASN A 81 16.73 -3.61 4.18
N THR A 82 17.21 -3.09 5.32
CA THR A 82 17.86 -3.86 6.40
C THR A 82 17.00 -4.05 7.65
N GLY A 83 15.84 -3.40 7.74
CA GLY A 83 14.90 -3.55 8.85
C GLY A 83 14.01 -4.78 8.71
N ILE A 84 13.68 -5.45 9.82
CA ILE A 84 12.72 -6.57 9.82
C ILE A 84 11.31 -6.03 9.60
N HIS A 85 10.61 -6.54 8.60
CA HIS A 85 9.22 -6.16 8.34
C HIS A 85 8.27 -7.07 9.09
N ALA A 86 7.32 -6.48 9.83
CA ALA A 86 6.40 -7.22 10.69
C ALA A 86 5.53 -8.24 9.93
N THR A 87 5.14 -7.93 8.68
CA THR A 87 4.28 -8.81 7.88
C THR A 87 5.01 -10.06 7.38
N THR A 88 6.25 -9.88 6.91
CA THR A 88 7.04 -10.98 6.34
C THR A 88 7.87 -11.70 7.39
N GLY A 89 8.26 -11.03 8.48
CA GLY A 89 9.22 -11.51 9.48
C GLY A 89 10.67 -11.46 9.00
N PHE A 90 10.93 -10.93 7.81
CA PHE A 90 12.24 -10.89 7.17
C PHE A 90 12.65 -9.47 6.82
N ILE A 91 13.95 -9.30 6.63
CA ILE A 91 14.53 -8.09 6.06
C ILE A 91 14.30 -8.12 4.54
N PRO A 92 13.83 -7.05 3.85
CA PRO A 92 13.54 -7.08 2.41
C PRO A 92 14.70 -7.55 1.52
N TYR A 93 15.94 -7.29 1.93
CA TYR A 93 17.14 -7.77 1.25
C TYR A 93 17.24 -9.31 1.22
N GLU A 94 16.76 -10.01 2.26
CA GLU A 94 16.84 -11.48 2.37
C GLU A 94 16.04 -12.24 1.29
N PRO A 95 14.74 -12.00 1.06
CA PRO A 95 14.00 -12.65 -0.02
C PRO A 95 14.46 -12.21 -1.42
N ALA A 96 15.08 -11.04 -1.55
CA ALA A 96 15.66 -10.58 -2.81
C ALA A 96 16.95 -11.33 -3.18
N PHE A 97 17.88 -11.48 -2.22
CA PHE A 97 19.24 -11.95 -2.48
C PHE A 97 19.61 -13.29 -1.82
N GLY A 98 18.73 -13.85 -0.98
CA GLY A 98 18.97 -15.12 -0.28
C GLY A 98 19.96 -15.05 0.88
N ARG A 99 20.32 -13.83 1.33
CA ARG A 99 21.25 -13.57 2.43
C ARG A 99 20.92 -12.23 3.08
N ARG A 100 21.44 -11.97 4.28
CA ARG A 100 21.42 -10.62 4.88
C ARG A 100 22.42 -9.70 4.20
N GLN A 101 22.09 -8.42 4.15
CA GLN A 101 23.04 -7.38 3.75
C GLN A 101 24.13 -7.28 4.83
N LYS A 102 25.39 -7.21 4.40
CA LYS A 102 26.52 -6.98 5.30
C LYS A 102 26.69 -5.47 5.49
N SER A 103 26.68 -5.03 6.73
CA SER A 103 27.04 -3.67 7.11
C SER A 103 28.56 -3.53 7.19
N PRO A 104 29.14 -2.37 6.84
CA PRO A 104 30.55 -2.08 7.12
C PRO A 104 30.91 -2.19 8.61
N PHE A 105 29.91 -2.09 9.49
CA PHE A 105 30.05 -2.19 10.94
C PHE A 105 29.88 -3.62 11.49
N ASP A 106 29.60 -4.62 10.64
CA ASP A 106 29.45 -6.01 11.08
C ASP A 106 30.82 -6.64 11.39
N SER A 107 31.18 -6.70 12.67
CA SER A 107 32.48 -7.19 13.15
C SER A 107 32.78 -8.66 12.85
N ASN A 108 31.75 -9.48 12.59
CA ASN A 108 31.85 -10.93 12.39
C ASN A 108 31.09 -11.40 11.15
N SER A 109 31.23 -10.69 10.05
CA SER A 109 30.74 -11.23 8.79
C SER A 109 31.65 -12.41 8.42
N SER A 110 31.16 -13.64 8.61
CA SER A 110 31.84 -14.83 8.13
C SER A 110 32.23 -14.57 6.67
N ASN A 111 33.54 -14.53 6.44
CA ASN A 111 34.08 -14.47 5.11
C ASN A 111 33.71 -15.82 4.49
N PHE A 112 32.57 -15.89 3.81
CA PHE A 112 32.33 -16.95 2.85
C PHE A 112 33.40 -16.76 1.80
N THR A 113 34.52 -17.46 2.00
CA THR A 113 35.60 -17.50 1.03
C THR A 113 34.96 -18.02 -0.24
N LEU A 114 35.01 -17.22 -1.30
CA LEU A 114 34.46 -17.51 -2.64
C LEU A 114 35.20 -18.67 -3.33
N THR A 115 35.78 -19.59 -2.56
CA THR A 115 36.57 -20.72 -3.02
C THR A 115 35.75 -21.69 -3.86
N GLN A 116 34.40 -21.67 -3.74
CA GLN A 116 33.48 -22.49 -4.55
C GLN A 116 32.20 -21.73 -4.92
N PRO A 117 32.24 -20.90 -5.99
CA PRO A 117 31.12 -20.06 -6.43
C PRO A 117 29.83 -20.84 -6.70
N ASP A 118 29.92 -22.03 -7.31
CA ASP A 118 28.74 -22.84 -7.66
C ASP A 118 27.99 -23.34 -6.42
N LYS A 119 28.73 -23.75 -5.38
CA LYS A 119 28.11 -24.20 -4.12
C LYS A 119 27.47 -23.03 -3.39
N PHE A 120 28.10 -21.87 -3.43
CA PHE A 120 27.55 -20.64 -2.86
C PHE A 120 26.26 -20.21 -3.57
N PHE A 121 26.24 -20.24 -4.91
CA PHE A 121 25.04 -19.93 -5.69
C PHE A 121 23.88 -20.89 -5.36
N LYS A 122 24.15 -22.21 -5.34
CA LYS A 122 23.15 -23.22 -4.96
C LYS A 122 22.65 -23.02 -3.54
N TYR A 123 23.53 -22.66 -2.60
CA TYR A 123 23.16 -22.32 -1.23
C TYR A 123 22.23 -21.10 -1.19
N LEU A 124 22.60 -19.98 -1.83
CA LEU A 124 21.76 -18.78 -1.88
C LEU A 124 20.39 -19.06 -2.49
N GLN A 125 20.34 -19.83 -3.58
CA GLN A 125 19.08 -20.18 -4.22
C GLN A 125 18.19 -21.02 -3.30
N LYS A 126 18.77 -22.00 -2.59
CA LYS A 126 18.04 -22.82 -1.61
C LYS A 126 17.53 -21.96 -0.45
N THR A 127 18.39 -21.16 0.15
CA THR A 127 18.06 -20.27 1.27
C THR A 127 16.96 -19.28 0.88
N ARG A 128 17.09 -18.64 -0.29
CA ARG A 128 16.07 -17.73 -0.84
C ARG A 128 14.71 -18.40 -1.00
N ARG A 129 14.67 -19.62 -1.54
CA ARG A 129 13.41 -20.39 -1.69
C ARG A 129 12.77 -20.66 -0.33
N THR A 130 13.55 -21.04 0.67
CA THR A 130 13.04 -21.27 2.04
C THR A 130 12.50 -19.98 2.65
N ILE A 131 13.23 -18.86 2.53
CA ILE A 131 12.80 -17.54 3.03
C ILE A 131 11.51 -17.11 2.35
N LEU A 132 11.41 -17.23 1.02
CA LEU A 132 10.21 -16.85 0.28
C LEU A 132 9.00 -17.68 0.70
N LYS A 133 9.18 -19.00 0.89
CA LYS A 133 8.10 -19.87 1.37
C LYS A 133 7.61 -19.41 2.76
N GLN A 134 8.52 -19.18 3.69
CA GLN A 134 8.16 -18.73 5.04
C GLN A 134 7.51 -17.34 5.03
N ALA A 135 8.02 -16.43 4.19
CA ALA A 135 7.45 -15.10 4.04
C ALA A 135 6.02 -15.16 3.49
N GLN A 136 5.74 -16.05 2.53
CA GLN A 136 4.39 -16.27 2.00
C GLN A 136 3.43 -16.81 3.07
N GLU A 137 3.88 -17.78 3.87
CA GLU A 137 3.10 -18.31 5.01
C GLU A 137 2.80 -17.20 6.03
N ASN A 138 3.80 -16.40 6.39
CA ASN A 138 3.64 -15.27 7.31
C ASN A 138 2.67 -14.22 6.76
N ILE A 139 2.79 -13.85 5.48
CA ILE A 139 1.87 -12.93 4.81
C ILE A 139 0.44 -13.47 4.86
N SER A 140 0.23 -14.75 4.50
CA SER A 140 -1.09 -15.39 4.51
C SER A 140 -1.71 -15.37 5.91
N HIS A 141 -0.94 -15.72 6.93
CA HIS A 141 -1.37 -15.68 8.32
C HIS A 141 -1.73 -14.26 8.78
N GLN A 142 -0.90 -13.26 8.46
CA GLN A 142 -1.19 -11.86 8.78
C GLN A 142 -2.41 -11.32 8.04
N GLN A 143 -2.65 -11.75 6.79
CA GLN A 143 -3.85 -11.42 6.04
C GLN A 143 -5.10 -11.99 6.72
N GLN A 144 -5.06 -13.24 7.19
CA GLN A 144 -6.16 -13.85 7.95
C GLN A 144 -6.45 -13.09 9.24
N LEU A 145 -5.42 -12.78 10.03
CA LEU A 145 -5.58 -11.99 11.26
C LEU A 145 -6.15 -10.59 10.98
N THR A 146 -5.68 -9.93 9.92
CA THR A 146 -6.17 -8.62 9.50
C THR A 146 -7.64 -8.70 9.10
N LYS A 147 -8.04 -9.74 8.35
CA LYS A 147 -9.43 -10.00 7.99
C LYS A 147 -10.31 -10.20 9.23
N LEU A 148 -9.91 -11.07 10.16
CA LEU A 148 -10.66 -11.30 11.40
C LEU A 148 -10.82 -10.02 12.23
N ARG A 149 -9.78 -9.18 12.31
CA ARG A 149 -9.84 -7.89 13.00
C ARG A 149 -10.79 -6.92 12.29
N TYR A 150 -10.73 -6.86 10.97
CA TYR A 150 -11.62 -6.03 10.16
C TYR A 150 -13.08 -6.46 10.34
N ASP A 151 -13.36 -7.76 10.20
CA ASP A 151 -14.70 -8.33 10.33
C ASP A 151 -15.26 -8.13 11.76
N LYS A 152 -14.44 -8.28 12.81
CA LYS A 152 -14.86 -8.07 14.21
C LYS A 152 -15.37 -6.65 14.49
N HIS A 153 -14.80 -5.64 13.82
CA HIS A 153 -15.20 -4.24 14.01
C HIS A 153 -16.22 -3.78 12.97
N ARG A 154 -16.57 -4.63 12.01
CA ARG A 154 -17.59 -4.34 11.01
C ARG A 154 -18.95 -4.43 11.69
N LYS A 155 -19.65 -3.30 11.74
CA LYS A 155 -21.09 -3.31 11.99
C LYS A 155 -21.75 -3.73 10.69
N ASP A 156 -22.59 -4.76 10.73
CA ASP A 156 -23.49 -5.11 9.63
C ASP A 156 -24.59 -4.05 9.56
N MET A 157 -24.23 -2.87 9.08
CA MET A 157 -25.20 -1.86 8.70
C MET A 157 -25.73 -2.26 7.32
N SER A 158 -27.02 -2.01 7.09
CA SER A 158 -27.61 -2.11 5.77
C SER A 158 -28.67 -1.03 5.66
N TYR A 159 -28.70 -0.35 4.52
CA TYR A 159 -29.66 0.72 4.24
C TYR A 159 -30.67 0.25 3.19
N SER A 160 -31.90 0.74 3.33
CA SER A 160 -32.98 0.58 2.37
C SER A 160 -33.07 1.79 1.45
N ILE A 161 -33.65 1.58 0.27
CA ILE A 161 -33.98 2.70 -0.63
C ILE A 161 -34.98 3.60 0.10
N GLY A 162 -34.67 4.88 0.17
CA GLY A 162 -35.44 5.89 0.90
C GLY A 162 -34.83 6.32 2.23
N ASP A 163 -33.87 5.58 2.80
CA ASP A 163 -33.24 5.92 4.08
C ASP A 163 -32.42 7.22 4.00
N LEU A 164 -32.44 7.99 5.09
CA LEU A 164 -31.62 9.19 5.24
C LEU A 164 -30.27 8.84 5.87
N VAL A 165 -29.20 9.21 5.18
CA VAL A 165 -27.81 8.95 5.56
C VAL A 165 -26.95 10.19 5.38
N PHE A 166 -25.94 10.35 6.22
CA PHE A 166 -24.85 11.29 6.01
C PHE A 166 -23.74 10.64 5.19
N LEU A 167 -23.20 11.38 4.22
CA LEU A 167 -22.10 10.98 3.35
C LEU A 167 -20.78 11.56 3.86
N LYS A 168 -19.76 10.72 4.05
CA LYS A 168 -18.44 11.14 4.53
C LYS A 168 -17.67 11.90 3.45
N VAL A 169 -17.11 13.05 3.80
CA VAL A 169 -16.20 13.80 2.91
C VAL A 169 -14.81 13.16 2.92
N CYS A 170 -14.35 12.69 1.76
CA CYS A 170 -13.07 11.99 1.61
C CYS A 170 -11.93 12.86 1.05
N ASP A 171 -12.22 13.94 0.34
CA ASP A 171 -11.19 14.77 -0.33
C ASP A 171 -10.99 16.15 0.31
N ASN A 172 -9.75 16.66 0.21
CA ASN A 172 -9.32 18.05 0.46
C ASN A 172 -9.88 18.73 1.72
N ARG A 173 -9.88 18.01 2.83
CA ARG A 173 -10.29 18.54 4.15
C ARG A 173 -9.14 19.22 4.88
N THR A 174 -9.40 20.40 5.43
CA THR A 174 -8.64 20.96 6.53
C THR A 174 -9.10 20.36 7.86
N LYS A 175 -8.36 20.59 8.96
CA LYS A 175 -8.66 20.01 10.28
C LYS A 175 -10.03 20.45 10.84
N LEU A 176 -10.57 21.57 10.35
CA LEU A 176 -11.82 22.20 10.81
C LEU A 176 -13.03 21.90 9.92
N ASP A 177 -12.85 21.28 8.76
CA ASP A 177 -13.96 21.04 7.83
C ASP A 177 -14.93 19.97 8.36
N GLU A 178 -16.21 20.15 8.02
CA GLU A 178 -17.27 19.21 8.34
C GLU A 178 -16.99 17.84 7.70
N ARG A 179 -17.11 16.80 8.52
CA ARG A 179 -16.73 15.43 8.12
C ARG A 179 -17.80 14.71 7.30
N TRP A 180 -19.01 15.25 7.30
CA TRP A 180 -20.23 14.59 6.85
C TRP A 180 -21.09 15.60 6.10
N ILE A 181 -21.51 15.26 4.89
CA ILE A 181 -22.47 15.99 4.07
C ILE A 181 -23.82 15.30 4.18
N GLY A 182 -24.90 16.08 4.21
CA GLY A 182 -26.26 15.57 4.21
C GLY A 182 -27.18 16.35 5.14
N PRO A 183 -28.43 15.91 5.29
CA PRO A 183 -28.92 14.55 5.03
C PRO A 183 -29.07 14.21 3.53
N CYS A 184 -28.54 13.06 3.13
CA CYS A 184 -28.70 12.49 1.80
C CYS A 184 -29.71 11.34 1.82
N GLN A 185 -30.45 11.12 0.75
CA GLN A 185 -31.37 9.99 0.60
C GLN A 185 -30.75 8.88 -0.26
N VAL A 186 -30.92 7.63 0.17
CA VAL A 186 -30.54 6.44 -0.62
C VAL A 186 -31.55 6.23 -1.75
N ILE A 187 -31.12 6.42 -3.00
CA ILE A 187 -31.96 6.22 -4.19
C ILE A 187 -31.88 4.78 -4.70
N ASN A 188 -30.68 4.20 -4.69
CA ASN A 188 -30.44 2.88 -5.24
C ASN A 188 -29.34 2.15 -4.48
N LYS A 189 -29.27 0.83 -4.63
CA LYS A 189 -28.19 0.00 -4.08
C LYS A 189 -27.68 -0.98 -5.13
N THR A 190 -26.38 -1.19 -5.18
CA THR A 190 -25.75 -2.20 -6.04
C THR A 190 -24.92 -3.14 -5.18
N GLY A 191 -25.41 -4.37 -5.04
CA GLY A 191 -24.87 -5.35 -4.08
C GLY A 191 -25.17 -4.96 -2.63
N GLU A 192 -24.39 -5.51 -1.70
CA GLU A 192 -24.57 -5.29 -0.26
C GLU A 192 -23.81 -4.07 0.29
N GLN A 193 -22.88 -3.49 -0.49
CA GLN A 193 -21.89 -2.56 0.05
C GLN A 193 -21.85 -1.19 -0.65
N ASN A 194 -22.47 -1.02 -1.83
CA ASN A 194 -22.46 0.23 -2.57
C ASN A 194 -23.87 0.79 -2.72
N TYR A 195 -24.02 2.07 -2.39
CA TYR A 195 -25.28 2.79 -2.39
C TYR A 195 -25.17 4.04 -3.26
N PHE A 196 -26.22 4.32 -4.01
CA PHE A 196 -26.38 5.56 -4.75
C PHE A 196 -27.18 6.54 -3.89
N VAL A 197 -26.52 7.61 -3.45
CA VAL A 197 -27.12 8.61 -2.55
C VAL A 197 -27.28 9.93 -3.28
N GLN A 198 -28.34 10.67 -2.95
CA GLN A 198 -28.58 12.04 -3.42
C GLN A 198 -28.69 12.96 -2.23
N ASP A 199 -27.94 14.06 -2.27
CA ASP A 199 -28.05 15.13 -1.30
C ASP A 199 -29.38 15.88 -1.46
N ASN A 200 -30.12 16.03 -0.36
CA ASN A 200 -31.42 16.69 -0.35
C ASN A 200 -31.30 18.21 -0.57
N GLU A 201 -30.17 18.82 -0.20
CA GLU A 201 -29.98 20.27 -0.32
C GLU A 201 -29.43 20.66 -1.69
N THR A 202 -28.40 19.94 -2.16
CA THR A 202 -27.72 20.29 -3.41
C THR A 202 -28.23 19.52 -4.63
N GLY A 203 -29.03 18.46 -4.43
CA GLY A 203 -29.51 17.57 -5.49
C GLY A 203 -28.42 16.73 -6.16
N LYS A 204 -27.15 16.87 -5.74
CA LYS A 204 -26.02 16.11 -6.28
C LYS A 204 -26.12 14.65 -5.85
N SER A 205 -25.83 13.75 -6.79
CA SER A 205 -25.86 12.31 -6.55
C SER A 205 -24.50 11.68 -6.76
N THR A 206 -24.16 10.68 -5.95
CA THR A 206 -22.85 10.02 -5.98
C THR A 206 -22.96 8.59 -5.45
N TRP A 207 -22.11 7.71 -5.95
CA TRP A 207 -21.93 6.36 -5.42
C TRP A 207 -21.04 6.38 -4.18
N ALA A 208 -21.52 5.79 -3.10
CA ALA A 208 -20.81 5.71 -1.83
C ALA A 208 -20.75 4.26 -1.34
N HIS A 209 -19.60 3.87 -0.80
CA HIS A 209 -19.46 2.61 -0.09
C HIS A 209 -20.09 2.73 1.31
N ILE A 210 -20.62 1.62 1.85
CA ILE A 210 -21.32 1.61 3.14
C ILE A 210 -20.50 2.17 4.32
N SER A 211 -19.17 2.04 4.25
CA SER A 211 -18.25 2.61 5.26
C SER A 211 -18.14 4.15 5.21
N GLN A 212 -18.65 4.77 4.15
CA GLN A 212 -18.72 6.22 3.97
C GLN A 212 -20.10 6.77 4.33
N LEU A 213 -21.03 5.92 4.79
CA LEU A 213 -22.38 6.32 5.17
C LEU A 213 -22.56 6.21 6.70
N GLN A 214 -23.33 7.13 7.25
CA GLN A 214 -23.75 7.11 8.65
C GLN A 214 -25.27 7.36 8.73
N PRO A 215 -26.04 6.60 9.52
CA PRO A 215 -27.47 6.86 9.64
C PRO A 215 -27.71 8.23 10.28
N VAL A 216 -28.73 8.95 9.80
CA VAL A 216 -29.25 10.13 10.50
C VAL A 216 -30.00 9.64 11.73
N MET A 217 -29.46 9.85 12.92
CA MET A 217 -30.19 9.56 14.16
C MET A 217 -31.08 10.77 14.49
N GLU A 218 -32.39 10.60 14.41
CA GLU A 218 -33.32 11.57 14.99
C GLU A 218 -33.05 11.64 16.50
N ARG A 219 -32.75 12.86 17.00
CA ARG A 219 -32.79 13.10 18.44
C ARG A 219 -34.25 12.96 18.87
N VAL A 220 -34.57 11.84 19.50
CA VAL A 220 -35.78 11.73 20.31
C VAL A 220 -35.63 12.77 21.43
N VAL A 221 -36.45 13.83 21.36
CA VAL A 221 -36.58 14.88 22.38
C VAL A 221 -37.37 14.33 23.56
#